data_AF-A0A3B8W722-F1
#
_entry.id   AF-A0A3B8W722-F1
#
_cell.length_a   1.000
_cell.length_b   1.000
_cell.length_c   1.000
_cell.angle_alpha   90.00
_cell.angle_beta   90.00
_cell.angle_gamma   90.00
#
_symmetry.space_group_name_H-M   'P 1'
#
loop_
_entity.id
_entity.type
_entity.pdbx_description
1 polymer ?
#
loop_
_entity_poly.entity_id
_entity_poly.type
_entity_poly.pdbx_seq_one_letter_code
_entity_poly.pdbx_strand_id
1 'polypeptide(L)'
;RELSDSSYYIQNIEVPEAFQQAGFSGNTIATRISRKLNEIIQRASTVESAISYASASAKSDVSVDLIGVGVPIRGIIELIGNAVGIYRKNKITGEITIEGNTMVLELEVIGEKPERFEAPLDSSGNWGVPLKTLVTDAAETILKYTNDDVLNAYYGNVFQNGEKLIRLSKFQLERYKGNREKEAFAYAAWAQGLLLQKRLDEALVKVEEGLKYSTEEHRLYHVWANILRGQKKFEESLAKRRLAFAKLKPTDSKKRRAVIMSGMASTMGALGHGDSAIYYLDKAIEIDPDFSTAYYNQSLHYLRHKHDTTRFFELLETSLLKGFSAAFIYRDDEMEGMLSDQRMVALIRRFEEE
;
A
#
# COMPACT_ATOMS: atom_id res chain seq x y z
N ARG A 1 13.45 12.72 -20.79
CA ARG A 1 13.29 11.69 -19.76
C ARG A 1 14.05 12.21 -18.55
N GLU A 2 13.37 13.01 -17.73
CA GLU A 2 13.91 13.37 -16.42
C GLU A 2 13.90 12.09 -15.59
N LEU A 3 15.08 11.63 -15.16
CA LEU A 3 15.18 10.66 -14.07
C LEU A 3 14.46 11.31 -12.88
N SER A 4 13.40 10.69 -12.38
CA SER A 4 12.72 11.21 -11.21
C SER A 4 13.69 11.25 -10.04
N ASP A 5 13.77 12.41 -9.41
CA ASP A 5 14.69 12.81 -8.34
C ASP A 5 14.30 12.13 -7.00
N SER A 6 14.10 10.81 -7.02
CA SER A 6 13.56 10.00 -5.92
C SER A 6 14.65 9.23 -5.15
N SER A 7 15.93 9.36 -5.55
CA SER A 7 17.04 8.79 -4.80
C SER A 7 17.17 9.47 -3.44
N TYR A 8 17.24 8.66 -2.38
CA TYR A 8 17.46 9.11 -1.01
C TYR A 8 18.78 8.56 -0.48
N TYR A 9 19.42 9.33 0.40
CA TYR A 9 20.72 8.96 0.97
C TYR A 9 20.69 9.14 2.48
N ILE A 10 20.68 8.02 3.22
CA ILE A 10 20.84 8.03 4.68
C ILE A 10 22.32 8.25 4.96
N GLN A 11 22.68 9.49 5.30
CA GLN A 11 24.08 9.86 5.50
C GLN A 11 24.61 9.32 6.83
N ASN A 12 23.88 9.56 7.91
CA ASN A 12 24.30 9.18 9.24
C ASN A 12 23.08 8.95 10.14
N ILE A 13 23.18 7.95 11.01
CA ILE A 13 22.29 7.78 12.16
C ILE A 13 23.19 7.72 13.38
N GLU A 14 23.18 8.77 14.19
CA GLU A 14 23.96 8.85 15.41
C GLU A 14 23.28 8.02 16.50
N VAL A 15 24.08 7.30 17.28
CA VAL A 15 23.58 6.39 18.32
C VAL A 15 24.49 6.47 19.54
N PRO A 16 23.96 6.22 20.76
CA PRO A 16 24.77 6.23 21.96
C PRO A 16 25.83 5.12 21.93
N GLU A 17 26.95 5.31 22.62
CA GLU A 17 28.06 4.32 22.61
C GLU A 17 27.60 2.92 23.05
N ALA A 18 26.74 2.85 24.07
CA ALA A 18 26.17 1.59 24.56
C ALA A 18 25.44 0.81 23.45
N PHE A 19 24.78 1.49 22.51
CA PHE A 19 24.12 0.87 21.35
C PHE A 19 25.13 0.27 20.39
N GLN A 20 26.23 0.99 20.14
CA GLN A 20 27.31 0.49 19.29
C GLN A 20 27.93 -0.79 19.89
N GLN A 21 28.18 -0.79 21.20
CA GLN A 21 28.72 -1.94 21.93
C GLN A 21 27.75 -3.14 21.90
N ALA A 22 26.43 -2.91 21.87
CA ALA A 22 25.42 -3.96 21.71
C ALA A 22 25.15 -4.36 20.24
N GLY A 23 25.93 -3.85 19.27
CA GLY A 23 25.80 -4.21 17.85
C GLY A 23 24.76 -3.39 17.08
N PHE A 24 24.22 -2.32 17.65
CA PHE A 24 23.31 -1.37 16.99
C PHE A 24 24.05 -0.09 16.60
N SER A 25 25.12 -0.22 15.82
CA SER A 25 25.83 0.95 15.27
C SER A 25 24.93 1.77 14.34
N GLY A 26 25.26 3.05 14.14
CA GLY A 26 24.55 3.92 13.20
C GLY A 26 24.36 3.32 11.81
N ASN A 27 25.42 2.72 11.26
CA ASN A 27 25.36 2.01 9.98
C ASN A 27 24.40 0.80 10.00
N THR A 28 24.35 0.07 11.12
CA THR A 28 23.43 -1.05 11.30
C THR A 28 21.98 -0.58 11.31
N ILE A 29 21.69 0.55 11.97
CA ILE A 29 20.35 1.14 12.00
C ILE A 29 19.97 1.70 10.63
N ALA A 30 20.86 2.43 9.96
CA ALA A 30 20.65 2.90 8.59
C ALA A 30 20.33 1.74 7.63
N THR A 31 21.05 0.62 7.74
CA THR A 31 20.77 -0.61 6.97
C THR A 31 19.39 -1.19 7.30
N ARG A 32 18.98 -1.17 8.57
CA ARG A 32 17.64 -1.62 8.98
C ARG A 32 16.53 -0.75 8.41
N ILE A 33 16.71 0.58 8.41
CA ILE A 33 15.79 1.54 7.80
C ILE A 33 15.70 1.30 6.30
N SER A 34 16.82 1.18 5.59
CA SER A 34 16.85 0.91 4.15
C SER A 34 16.15 -0.41 3.79
N ARG A 35 16.38 -1.48 4.54
CA ARG A 35 15.67 -2.74 4.34
C ARG A 35 14.17 -2.60 4.61
N LYS A 36 13.77 -1.83 5.64
CA LYS A 36 12.35 -1.61 5.94
C LYS A 36 11.66 -0.77 4.87
N LEU A 37 12.34 0.25 4.34
CA LEU A 37 11.89 1.02 3.18
C LEU A 37 11.65 0.11 1.98
N ASN A 38 12.63 -0.73 1.64
CA ASN A 38 12.51 -1.69 0.55
C ASN A 38 11.37 -2.68 0.78
N GLU A 39 11.19 -3.17 2.01
CA GLU A 39 10.04 -4.01 2.36
C GLU A 39 8.72 -3.27 2.09
N ILE A 40 8.58 -2.01 2.54
CA ILE A 40 7.37 -1.21 2.32
C ILE A 40 7.13 -1.00 0.81
N ILE A 41 8.16 -0.62 0.06
CA ILE A 41 8.08 -0.37 -1.39
C ILE A 41 7.67 -1.65 -2.13
N GLN A 42 8.32 -2.77 -1.85
CA GLN A 42 8.01 -4.07 -2.46
C GLN A 42 6.60 -4.53 -2.08
N ARG A 43 6.19 -4.38 -0.83
CA ARG A 43 4.83 -4.73 -0.42
C ARG A 43 3.79 -3.81 -1.04
N ALA A 44 4.06 -2.52 -1.16
CA ALA A 44 3.18 -1.57 -1.81
C ALA A 44 3.06 -1.84 -3.32
N SER A 45 4.15 -2.20 -4.02
CA SER A 45 4.12 -2.52 -5.45
C SER A 45 3.43 -3.87 -5.73
N THR A 46 3.65 -4.86 -4.86
CA THR A 46 2.98 -6.17 -4.88
C THR A 46 1.53 -6.13 -4.39
N VAL A 47 1.03 -5.02 -3.84
CA VAL A 47 -0.37 -4.83 -3.41
C VAL A 47 -1.07 -3.67 -4.14
N GLU A 48 -0.36 -2.83 -4.88
CA GLU A 48 -0.89 -2.26 -6.13
C GLU A 48 -1.30 -3.42 -7.07
N SER A 49 -0.60 -4.55 -6.90
CA SER A 49 -1.05 -5.94 -6.75
C SER A 49 -2.54 -6.35 -6.57
N ALA A 50 -3.31 -5.54 -5.84
CA ALA A 50 -4.60 -5.94 -5.29
C ALA A 50 -5.64 -4.80 -5.11
N ILE A 51 -5.30 -3.54 -4.80
CA ILE A 51 -6.28 -2.42 -4.79
C ILE A 51 -5.67 -1.06 -5.19
N SER A 52 -6.48 -0.30 -5.94
CA SER A 52 -6.42 1.11 -6.35
C SER A 52 -5.83 2.08 -5.30
N TYR A 53 -4.67 2.73 -5.51
CA TYR A 53 -4.44 4.16 -5.12
C TYR A 53 -3.27 4.86 -5.85
N ALA A 54 -2.28 4.15 -6.41
CA ALA A 54 -1.16 4.80 -7.11
C ALA A 54 -1.44 5.32 -8.55
N SER A 55 -0.93 6.51 -8.84
CA SER A 55 -0.97 7.14 -10.17
C SER A 55 -0.07 6.39 -11.17
N ALA A 56 -0.33 6.55 -12.47
CA ALA A 56 0.52 6.01 -13.54
C ALA A 56 2.02 6.38 -13.44
N SER A 57 2.32 7.51 -12.77
CA SER A 57 3.68 8.00 -12.50
C SER A 57 4.44 7.08 -11.56
N ALA A 58 3.76 6.43 -10.61
CA ALA A 58 4.41 5.56 -9.63
C ALA A 58 5.07 4.36 -10.33
N LYS A 59 4.48 3.84 -11.41
CA LYS A 59 5.01 2.66 -12.12
C LYS A 59 6.31 2.94 -12.88
N SER A 60 6.55 4.17 -13.31
CA SER A 60 7.83 4.56 -13.94
C SER A 60 8.91 4.92 -12.91
N ASP A 61 8.52 5.24 -11.68
CA ASP A 61 9.43 5.66 -10.59
C ASP A 61 9.74 4.56 -9.57
N VAL A 62 9.13 3.36 -9.71
CA VAL A 62 9.45 2.19 -8.88
C VAL A 62 10.84 1.61 -9.20
N SER A 63 11.54 2.11 -10.23
CA SER A 63 12.99 1.87 -10.39
C SER A 63 13.76 2.71 -9.36
N VAL A 64 13.82 2.22 -8.13
CA VAL A 64 14.65 2.83 -7.09
C VAL A 64 16.10 2.44 -7.37
N ASP A 65 16.86 3.36 -7.97
CA ASP A 65 18.31 3.31 -7.88
C ASP A 65 18.70 3.56 -6.41
N LEU A 66 18.76 2.46 -5.66
CA LEU A 66 19.21 2.42 -4.28
C LEU A 66 20.72 2.66 -4.24
N ILE A 67 21.14 3.92 -4.08
CA ILE A 67 22.49 4.22 -3.58
C ILE A 67 22.42 4.16 -2.05
N GLY A 68 22.28 2.94 -1.54
CA GLY A 68 22.39 2.63 -0.13
C GLY A 68 23.54 1.68 0.07
N VAL A 69 24.74 2.22 0.35
CA VAL A 69 25.77 1.72 1.29
C VAL A 69 27.01 2.61 1.08
N GLY A 70 27.34 3.43 2.07
CA GLY A 70 28.63 4.12 2.19
C GLY A 70 29.79 3.16 2.55
N VAL A 71 29.80 1.98 1.94
CA VAL A 71 30.94 1.05 1.91
C VAL A 71 31.05 0.59 0.45
N PRO A 72 31.96 1.19 -0.33
CA PRO A 72 32.27 0.67 -1.65
C PRO A 72 32.74 -0.78 -1.48
N ILE A 73 32.04 -1.74 -2.11
CA ILE A 73 32.71 -3.01 -2.46
C ILE A 73 33.84 -2.58 -3.38
N ARG A 74 35.09 -2.71 -2.92
CA ARG A 74 36.31 -2.36 -3.67
C ARG A 74 36.10 -2.43 -5.18
N GLY A 75 36.11 -1.27 -5.83
CA GLY A 75 36.19 -1.16 -7.28
C GLY A 75 35.30 -0.08 -7.86
N ILE A 76 35.81 1.17 -7.86
CA ILE A 76 35.50 2.22 -8.85
C ILE A 76 34.02 2.67 -8.79
N ILE A 77 33.69 3.86 -8.30
CA ILE A 77 33.69 5.10 -9.09
C ILE A 77 33.93 6.28 -8.13
N GLU A 78 35.19 6.73 -8.08
CA GLU A 78 35.47 8.17 -8.14
C GLU A 78 35.51 8.52 -9.63
N LEU A 79 34.57 9.33 -10.11
CA LEU A 79 34.73 10.32 -11.20
C LEU A 79 33.34 10.75 -11.73
N ILE A 80 33.14 12.08 -11.76
CA ILE A 80 32.06 12.86 -12.45
C ILE A 80 30.91 13.41 -11.56
N GLY A 81 30.93 13.27 -10.23
CA GLY A 81 29.88 13.84 -9.36
C GLY A 81 30.10 15.28 -8.84
N ASN A 82 31.31 15.84 -8.95
CA ASN A 82 31.67 17.11 -8.29
C ASN A 82 31.41 18.38 -9.12
N ALA A 83 30.74 18.30 -10.27
CA ALA A 83 30.59 19.45 -11.18
C ALA A 83 29.17 20.03 -11.31
N VAL A 84 28.11 19.37 -10.83
CA VAL A 84 26.75 19.94 -10.91
C VAL A 84 25.97 19.51 -9.66
N GLY A 85 25.41 20.48 -8.93
CA GLY A 85 24.78 20.31 -7.60
C GLY A 85 23.48 19.51 -7.57
N ILE A 86 23.49 18.27 -8.10
CA ILE A 86 22.32 17.44 -8.34
C ILE A 86 21.99 16.50 -7.15
N TYR A 87 22.95 16.17 -6.27
CA TYR A 87 22.72 15.23 -5.15
C TYR A 87 22.24 15.85 -3.83
N ARG A 88 21.69 17.07 -3.85
CA ARG A 88 21.39 17.82 -2.59
C ARG A 88 19.99 17.61 -2.02
N LYS A 89 19.06 17.00 -2.75
CA LYS A 89 17.69 16.78 -2.27
C LYS A 89 17.59 15.35 -1.72
N ASN A 90 17.03 15.18 -0.52
CA ASN A 90 16.78 13.90 0.16
C ASN A 90 17.97 13.26 0.90
N LYS A 91 18.88 14.07 1.45
CA LYS A 91 19.80 13.59 2.48
C LYS A 91 19.03 13.40 3.79
N ILE A 92 19.27 12.27 4.44
CA ILE A 92 18.60 11.89 5.69
C ILE A 92 19.66 11.75 6.77
N THR A 93 19.43 12.43 7.88
CA THR A 93 20.21 12.32 9.12
C THR A 93 19.29 11.98 10.26
N GLY A 94 19.82 11.38 11.32
CA GLY A 94 19.06 11.20 12.53
C GLY A 94 19.96 10.91 13.72
N GLU A 95 19.38 11.07 14.91
CA GLU A 95 20.05 10.82 16.18
C GLU A 95 19.12 10.00 17.07
N ILE A 96 19.66 8.94 17.66
CA ILE A 96 18.97 8.16 18.69
C ILE A 96 19.55 8.53 20.06
N THR A 97 18.66 8.87 20.99
CA THR A 97 19.00 9.16 22.39
C THR A 97 18.14 8.32 23.34
N ILE A 98 18.54 8.27 24.61
CA ILE A 98 17.73 7.71 25.70
C ILE A 98 17.32 8.86 26.62
N GLU A 99 16.01 9.11 26.70
CA GLU A 99 15.42 10.12 27.56
C GLU A 99 14.59 9.42 28.65
N GLY A 100 15.18 9.25 29.83
CA GLY A 100 14.56 8.50 30.93
C GLY A 100 14.31 7.04 30.54
N ASN A 101 13.05 6.64 30.43
CA ASN A 101 12.64 5.29 30.05
C ASN A 101 12.14 5.21 28.59
N THR A 102 12.56 6.14 27.74
CA THR A 102 12.12 6.23 26.35
C THR A 102 13.34 6.32 25.43
N MET A 103 13.31 5.54 24.35
CA MET A 103 14.24 5.69 23.24
C MET A 103 13.65 6.68 22.25
N VAL A 104 14.43 7.69 21.91
CA VAL A 104 14.00 8.78 21.05
C VAL A 104 14.80 8.74 19.77
N LEU A 105 14.13 8.88 18.62
CA LEU A 105 14.76 9.15 17.33
C LEU A 105 14.35 10.54 16.88
N GLU A 106 15.32 11.43 16.70
CA GLU A 106 15.14 12.65 15.91
C GLU A 106 15.61 12.38 14.49
N LEU A 107 14.73 12.55 13.51
CA LEU A 107 14.99 12.28 12.11
C LEU A 107 14.82 13.56 11.28
N GLU A 108 15.84 13.87 10.49
CA GLU A 108 15.86 15.02 9.61
C GLU A 108 15.95 14.56 8.15
N VAL A 109 14.98 14.96 7.35
CA VAL A 109 15.03 14.88 5.89
C VAL A 109 15.31 16.28 5.39
N ILE A 110 16.42 16.51 4.68
CA ILE A 110 16.83 17.86 4.27
C ILE A 110 15.70 18.59 3.55
N GLY A 111 15.39 19.80 4.03
CA GLY A 111 14.34 20.66 3.48
C GLY A 111 12.97 20.46 4.12
N GLU A 112 12.83 19.49 5.02
CA GLU A 112 11.61 19.20 5.76
C GLU A 112 11.81 19.47 7.26
N LYS A 113 10.70 19.57 8.00
CA LYS A 113 10.77 19.74 9.46
C LYS A 113 11.29 18.45 10.10
N PRO A 114 12.24 18.52 11.05
CA PRO A 114 12.65 17.36 11.83
C PRO A 114 11.45 16.71 12.52
N GLU A 115 11.44 15.38 12.54
CA GLU A 115 10.42 14.59 13.23
C GLU A 115 11.02 13.81 14.38
N ARG A 116 10.30 13.78 15.49
CA ARG A 116 10.72 13.10 16.71
C ARG A 116 9.79 11.92 16.98
N PHE A 117 10.38 10.75 17.19
CA PHE A 117 9.70 9.51 17.48
C PHE A 117 10.13 8.97 18.83
N GLU A 118 9.19 8.39 19.56
CA GLU A 118 9.41 7.86 20.90
C GLU A 118 9.01 6.39 20.94
N ALA A 119 9.87 5.56 21.51
CA ALA A 119 9.60 4.16 21.76
C ALA A 119 9.92 3.84 23.23
N PRO A 120 8.92 3.46 24.06
CA PRO A 120 9.14 3.12 25.45
C PRO A 120 10.12 1.96 25.60
N LEU A 121 11.06 2.09 26.53
CA LEU A 121 11.92 1.00 26.96
C LEU A 121 11.16 0.13 27.96
N ASP A 122 11.23 -1.18 27.80
CA ASP A 122 10.78 -2.09 28.86
C ASP A 122 11.88 -2.24 29.93
N SER A 123 11.48 -2.68 31.12
CA SER A 123 12.41 -2.95 32.23
C SER A 123 13.35 -4.15 31.96
N SER A 124 13.20 -4.83 30.82
CA SER A 124 14.03 -5.98 30.44
C SER A 124 15.36 -5.57 29.80
N GLY A 125 15.56 -4.29 29.50
CA GLY A 125 16.76 -3.78 28.83
C GLY A 125 16.86 -4.23 27.36
N ASN A 126 15.75 -4.69 26.77
CA ASN A 126 15.71 -5.15 25.39
C ASN A 126 15.49 -3.97 24.43
N TRP A 127 16.55 -3.57 23.71
CA TRP A 127 16.46 -2.49 22.73
C TRP A 127 15.85 -2.92 21.39
N GLY A 128 15.70 -4.22 21.14
CA GLY A 128 15.29 -4.75 19.85
C GLY A 128 13.87 -4.32 19.43
N VAL A 129 12.91 -4.36 20.36
CA VAL A 129 11.52 -3.98 20.07
C VAL A 129 11.39 -2.46 19.86
N PRO A 130 11.87 -1.59 20.77
CA PRO A 130 11.86 -0.14 20.55
C PRO A 130 12.57 0.28 19.26
N LEU A 131 13.75 -0.29 18.97
CA LEU A 131 14.48 -0.01 17.74
C LEU A 131 13.69 -0.41 16.49
N LYS A 132 12.96 -1.54 16.53
CA LYS A 132 12.12 -1.96 15.39
C LYS A 132 11.00 -0.97 15.14
N THR A 133 10.41 -0.40 16.19
CA THR A 133 9.40 0.66 16.10
C THR A 133 10.00 1.90 15.44
N LEU A 134 11.10 2.45 15.99
CA LEU A 134 11.76 3.65 15.44
C LEU A 134 12.24 3.46 13.99
N VAL A 135 12.76 2.27 13.64
CA VAL A 135 13.13 1.93 12.26
C VAL A 135 11.92 1.98 11.32
N THR A 136 10.75 1.54 11.80
CA THR A 136 9.52 1.58 11.00
C THR A 136 9.04 3.00 10.83
N ASP A 137 9.01 3.78 11.91
CA ASP A 137 8.61 5.19 11.86
C ASP A 137 9.54 5.99 10.94
N ALA A 138 10.84 5.76 11.01
CA ALA A 138 11.82 6.40 10.13
C ALA A 138 11.58 6.06 8.65
N ALA A 139 11.36 4.78 8.34
CA ALA A 139 11.09 4.34 6.97
C ALA A 139 9.79 4.96 6.42
N GLU A 140 8.72 4.97 7.22
CA GLU A 140 7.46 5.58 6.85
C GLU A 140 7.60 7.10 6.65
N THR A 141 8.34 7.80 7.52
CA THR A 141 8.57 9.25 7.37
C THR A 141 9.43 9.59 6.17
N ILE A 142 10.46 8.81 5.86
CA ILE A 142 11.24 9.00 4.64
C ILE A 142 10.31 8.93 3.43
N LEU A 143 9.47 7.90 3.33
CA LEU A 143 8.48 7.79 2.25
C LEU A 143 7.46 8.93 2.27
N LYS A 144 7.01 9.39 3.44
CA LYS A 144 6.09 10.53 3.54
C LYS A 144 6.63 11.77 2.82
N TYR A 145 7.94 12.00 2.86
CA TYR A 145 8.56 13.17 2.23
C TYR A 145 9.08 12.91 0.82
N THR A 146 9.50 11.67 0.50
CA THR A 146 10.12 11.35 -0.79
C THR A 146 9.17 10.68 -1.79
N ASN A 147 8.21 9.88 -1.33
CA ASN A 147 7.25 9.15 -2.18
C ASN A 147 5.99 8.76 -1.38
N ASP A 148 5.12 9.74 -1.16
CA ASP A 148 3.92 9.59 -0.36
C ASP A 148 2.81 8.79 -1.07
N ASP A 149 2.87 8.66 -2.41
CA ASP A 149 2.03 7.76 -3.20
C ASP A 149 2.26 6.29 -2.80
N VAL A 150 3.52 5.86 -2.64
CA VAL A 150 3.87 4.51 -2.17
C VAL A 150 3.37 4.31 -0.74
N LEU A 151 3.57 5.29 0.14
CA LEU A 151 3.13 5.21 1.53
C LEU A 151 1.60 5.13 1.64
N ASN A 152 0.88 5.89 0.80
CA ASN A 152 -0.58 5.86 0.72
C ASN A 152 -1.07 4.46 0.32
N ALA A 153 -0.49 3.87 -0.73
CA ALA A 153 -0.81 2.51 -1.15
C ALA A 153 -0.49 1.48 -0.05
N TYR A 154 0.64 1.63 0.64
CA TYR A 154 0.99 0.78 1.77
C TYR A 154 -0.05 0.87 2.90
N TYR A 155 -0.40 2.07 3.35
CA TYR A 155 -1.39 2.25 4.42
C TYR A 155 -2.80 1.80 4.03
N GLY A 156 -3.25 2.10 2.82
CA GLY A 156 -4.59 1.78 2.36
C GLY A 156 -4.80 0.31 2.03
N ASN A 157 -3.81 -0.33 1.41
CA ASN A 157 -4.03 -1.63 0.77
C ASN A 157 -3.26 -2.76 1.44
N VAL A 158 -2.02 -2.52 1.88
CA VAL A 158 -1.16 -3.54 2.53
C VAL A 158 -1.45 -3.62 4.01
N PHE A 159 -1.29 -2.48 4.70
CA PHE A 159 -1.39 -2.39 6.14
C PHE A 159 -2.83 -2.17 6.59
N GLN A 160 -3.68 -1.65 5.70
CA GLN A 160 -5.10 -1.36 5.93
C GLN A 160 -5.35 -0.55 7.21
N ASN A 161 -4.47 0.42 7.48
CA ASN A 161 -4.52 1.25 8.66
C ASN A 161 -5.15 2.60 8.32
N GLY A 162 -6.45 2.73 8.60
CA GLY A 162 -7.20 3.94 8.32
C GLY A 162 -6.69 5.18 9.06
N GLU A 163 -6.16 5.03 10.28
CA GLU A 163 -5.65 6.17 11.06
C GLU A 163 -4.38 6.75 10.44
N LYS A 164 -3.40 5.89 10.08
CA LYS A 164 -2.19 6.31 9.37
C LYS A 164 -2.53 6.92 8.00
N LEU A 165 -3.48 6.33 7.27
CA LEU A 165 -3.91 6.87 5.98
C LEU A 165 -4.55 8.27 6.12
N ILE A 166 -5.44 8.47 7.09
CA ILE A 166 -6.06 9.79 7.35
C ILE A 166 -5.00 10.84 7.73
N ARG A 167 -4.03 10.47 8.57
CA ARG A 167 -2.92 11.37 8.93
C ARG A 167 -2.08 11.77 7.72
N LEU A 168 -1.75 10.81 6.86
CA LEU A 168 -1.06 11.08 5.60
C LEU A 168 -1.88 11.98 4.68
N SER A 169 -3.18 11.73 4.52
CA SER A 169 -4.04 12.56 3.68
C SER A 169 -4.13 14.01 4.17
N LYS A 170 -4.15 14.25 5.48
CA LYS A 170 -4.07 15.61 6.05
C LYS A 170 -2.75 16.29 5.70
N PHE A 171 -1.63 15.57 5.85
CA PHE A 171 -0.32 16.06 5.43
C PHE A 171 -0.29 16.41 3.93
N GLN A 172 -0.87 15.56 3.07
CA GLN A 172 -0.94 15.77 1.62
C GLN A 172 -1.75 17.02 1.24
N LEU A 173 -2.87 17.28 1.94
CA LEU A 173 -3.68 18.47 1.72
C LEU A 173 -2.91 19.76 2.03
N GLU A 174 -2.11 19.78 3.09
CA GLU A 174 -1.26 20.93 3.40
C GLU A 174 -0.09 21.05 2.43
N ARG A 175 0.60 19.94 2.13
CA ARG A 175 1.79 19.94 1.26
C ARG A 175 1.48 20.30 -0.19
N TYR A 176 0.31 19.91 -0.69
CA TYR A 176 -0.10 20.15 -2.07
C TYR A 176 -1.23 21.17 -2.19
N LYS A 177 -1.39 22.04 -1.19
CA LYS A 177 -2.40 23.09 -1.18
C LYS A 177 -2.37 23.90 -2.48
N GLY A 178 -3.53 24.02 -3.13
CA GLY A 178 -3.69 24.70 -4.42
C GLY A 178 -3.45 23.82 -5.64
N ASN A 179 -2.94 22.59 -5.48
CA ASN A 179 -2.95 21.59 -6.54
C ASN A 179 -4.22 20.75 -6.46
N ARG A 180 -5.24 21.15 -7.23
CA ARG A 180 -6.58 20.55 -7.19
C ARG A 180 -6.61 19.05 -7.45
N GLU A 181 -5.75 18.53 -8.33
CA GLU A 181 -5.69 17.08 -8.60
C GLU A 181 -5.15 16.33 -7.39
N LYS A 182 -4.07 16.81 -6.77
CA LYS A 182 -3.49 16.20 -5.56
C LYS A 182 -4.40 16.35 -4.34
N GLU A 183 -5.10 17.47 -4.21
CA GLU A 183 -6.09 17.67 -3.15
C GLU A 183 -7.26 16.69 -3.30
N ALA A 184 -7.80 16.50 -4.51
CA ALA A 184 -8.85 15.52 -4.77
C ALA A 184 -8.40 14.09 -4.43
N PHE A 185 -7.16 13.73 -4.79
CA PHE A 185 -6.56 12.45 -4.43
C PHE A 185 -6.45 12.27 -2.90
N ALA A 186 -5.96 13.29 -2.19
CA ALA A 186 -5.83 13.25 -0.74
C ALA A 186 -7.20 13.07 -0.04
N TYR A 187 -8.26 13.72 -0.52
CA TYR A 187 -9.62 13.49 -0.04
C TYR A 187 -10.12 12.07 -0.31
N ALA A 188 -9.80 11.49 -1.48
CA ALA A 188 -10.14 10.10 -1.78
C ALA A 188 -9.44 9.12 -0.80
N ALA A 189 -8.17 9.37 -0.49
CA ALA A 189 -7.41 8.58 0.48
C ALA A 189 -7.94 8.76 1.92
N TRP A 190 -8.33 9.98 2.31
CA TRP A 190 -8.97 10.23 3.60
C TRP A 190 -10.28 9.45 3.71
N ALA A 191 -11.14 9.55 2.69
CA ALA A 191 -12.39 8.81 2.63
C ALA A 191 -12.16 7.30 2.74
N GLN A 192 -11.12 6.77 2.08
CA GLN A 192 -10.73 5.37 2.24
C GLN A 192 -10.29 5.03 3.67
N GLY A 193 -9.52 5.89 4.32
CA GLY A 193 -9.11 5.69 5.70
C GLY A 193 -10.30 5.64 6.66
N LEU A 194 -11.32 6.49 6.45
CA LEU A 194 -12.57 6.46 7.21
C LEU A 194 -13.40 5.20 6.90
N LEU A 195 -13.44 4.77 5.65
CA LEU A 195 -14.08 3.51 5.24
C LEU A 195 -13.45 2.30 5.93
N LEU A 196 -12.11 2.23 6.02
CA LEU A 196 -11.40 1.18 6.76
C LEU A 196 -11.76 1.16 8.25
N GLN A 197 -12.08 2.32 8.83
CA GLN A 197 -12.59 2.45 10.20
C GLN A 197 -14.12 2.22 10.31
N LYS A 198 -14.79 1.82 9.22
CA LYS A 198 -16.25 1.64 9.11
C LYS A 198 -17.07 2.92 9.37
N ARG A 199 -16.45 4.10 9.25
CA ARG A 199 -17.10 5.42 9.44
C ARG A 199 -17.68 5.92 8.11
N LEU A 200 -18.75 5.26 7.66
CA LEU A 200 -19.28 5.39 6.30
C LEU A 200 -19.78 6.80 5.96
N ASP A 201 -20.52 7.45 6.87
CA ASP A 201 -21.12 8.76 6.61
C ASP A 201 -20.04 9.86 6.56
N GLU A 202 -19.05 9.80 7.45
CA GLU A 202 -17.90 10.71 7.43
C GLU A 202 -17.04 10.50 6.17
N ALA A 203 -16.88 9.24 5.73
CA ALA A 203 -16.18 8.93 4.49
C ALA A 203 -16.89 9.57 3.29
N LEU A 204 -18.23 9.57 3.27
CA LEU A 204 -19.01 10.19 2.20
C LEU A 204 -18.82 11.71 2.16
N VAL A 205 -18.78 12.37 3.32
CA VAL A 205 -18.46 13.81 3.40
C VAL A 205 -17.10 14.10 2.76
N LYS A 206 -16.09 13.25 2.98
CA LYS A 206 -14.77 13.42 2.36
C LYS A 206 -14.77 13.16 0.85
N VAL A 207 -15.60 12.25 0.36
CA VAL A 207 -15.83 12.09 -1.09
C VAL A 207 -16.42 13.38 -1.67
N GLU A 208 -17.44 13.94 -1.05
CA GLU A 208 -18.10 15.17 -1.51
C GLU A 208 -17.16 16.38 -1.48
N GLU A 209 -16.31 16.49 -0.45
CA GLU A 209 -15.26 17.49 -0.39
C GLU A 209 -14.26 17.33 -1.55
N GLY A 210 -13.75 16.12 -1.80
CA GLY A 210 -12.83 15.86 -2.90
C GLY A 210 -13.41 16.19 -4.28
N LEU A 211 -14.71 15.94 -4.49
CA LEU A 211 -15.39 16.24 -5.75
C LEU A 211 -15.49 17.75 -6.02
N LYS A 212 -15.39 18.61 -4.99
CA LYS A 212 -15.29 20.07 -5.18
C LYS A 212 -13.97 20.48 -5.84
N TYR A 213 -12.92 19.65 -5.72
CA TYR A 213 -11.61 19.91 -6.32
C TYR A 213 -11.51 19.32 -7.72
N SER A 214 -11.90 18.05 -7.91
CA SER A 214 -11.89 17.38 -9.21
C SER A 214 -12.98 16.32 -9.33
N THR A 215 -13.77 16.41 -10.40
CA THR A 215 -14.73 15.36 -10.82
C THR A 215 -14.08 14.30 -11.72
N GLU A 216 -12.81 14.46 -12.07
CA GLU A 216 -12.06 13.50 -12.89
C GLU A 216 -11.26 12.51 -12.03
N GLU A 217 -11.24 12.72 -10.71
CA GLU A 217 -10.57 11.83 -9.79
C GLU A 217 -11.40 10.54 -9.58
N HIS A 218 -11.05 9.52 -10.36
CA HIS A 218 -11.76 8.24 -10.38
C HIS A 218 -11.78 7.54 -9.00
N ARG A 219 -10.78 7.78 -8.14
CA ARG A 219 -10.66 7.17 -6.80
C ARG A 219 -11.80 7.61 -5.88
N LEU A 220 -12.29 8.83 -6.02
CA LEU A 220 -13.45 9.32 -5.24
C LEU A 220 -14.69 8.47 -5.51
N TYR A 221 -14.96 8.16 -6.77
CA TYR A 221 -16.10 7.31 -7.15
C TYR A 221 -15.90 5.84 -6.75
N HIS A 222 -14.65 5.35 -6.75
CA HIS A 222 -14.33 4.02 -6.24
C HIS A 222 -14.66 3.90 -4.74
N VAL A 223 -14.22 4.86 -3.92
CA VAL A 223 -14.54 4.90 -2.49
C VAL A 223 -16.03 5.06 -2.28
N TRP A 224 -16.68 5.96 -3.01
CA TRP A 224 -18.13 6.15 -2.94
C TRP A 224 -18.89 4.85 -3.20
N ALA A 225 -18.50 4.10 -4.24
CA ALA A 225 -19.09 2.80 -4.51
C ALA A 225 -18.90 1.81 -3.35
N ASN A 226 -17.75 1.81 -2.69
CA ASN A 226 -17.49 0.96 -1.54
C ASN A 226 -18.32 1.37 -0.31
N ILE A 227 -18.48 2.67 -0.06
CA ILE A 227 -19.36 3.21 0.98
C ILE A 227 -20.81 2.74 0.74
N LEU A 228 -21.32 2.94 -0.47
CA LEU A 228 -22.68 2.54 -0.85
C LEU A 228 -22.90 1.02 -0.72
N ARG A 229 -21.89 0.21 -1.09
CA ARG A 229 -21.93 -1.24 -0.88
C ARG A 229 -21.99 -1.59 0.62
N GLY A 230 -21.21 -0.92 1.46
CA GLY A 230 -21.27 -1.08 2.92
C GLY A 230 -22.64 -0.72 3.50
N GLN A 231 -23.32 0.25 2.89
CA GLN A 231 -24.71 0.62 3.20
C GLN A 231 -25.76 -0.30 2.53
N LYS A 232 -25.34 -1.36 1.85
CA LYS A 232 -26.19 -2.29 1.06
C LYS A 232 -26.98 -1.64 -0.09
N LYS A 233 -26.57 -0.45 -0.54
CA LYS A 233 -27.13 0.26 -1.70
C LYS A 233 -26.43 -0.20 -2.98
N PHE A 234 -26.67 -1.44 -3.37
CA PHE A 234 -25.88 -2.12 -4.41
C PHE A 234 -26.06 -1.51 -5.81
N GLU A 235 -27.27 -1.12 -6.21
CA GLU A 235 -27.49 -0.48 -7.51
C GLU A 235 -26.78 0.87 -7.63
N GLU A 236 -26.88 1.70 -6.60
CA GLU A 236 -26.16 2.98 -6.52
C GLU A 236 -24.65 2.75 -6.53
N SER A 237 -24.16 1.74 -5.80
CA SER A 237 -22.76 1.32 -5.82
C SER A 237 -22.30 0.98 -7.24
N LEU A 238 -23.07 0.19 -7.98
CA LEU A 238 -22.74 -0.19 -9.36
C LEU A 238 -22.67 1.04 -10.28
N ALA A 239 -23.60 1.99 -10.13
CA ALA A 239 -23.56 3.26 -10.86
C ALA A 239 -22.27 4.04 -10.58
N LYS A 240 -21.84 4.13 -9.33
CA LYS A 240 -20.57 4.80 -8.97
C LYS A 240 -19.35 4.04 -9.44
N ARG A 241 -19.37 2.70 -9.50
CA ARG A 241 -18.28 1.92 -10.11
C ARG A 241 -18.16 2.17 -11.61
N ARG A 242 -19.28 2.26 -12.32
CA ARG A 242 -19.31 2.61 -13.76
C ARG A 242 -18.72 3.99 -13.99
N LEU A 243 -19.07 4.95 -13.14
CA LEU A 243 -18.49 6.28 -13.19
C LEU A 243 -16.97 6.25 -12.89
N ALA A 244 -16.54 5.51 -11.87
CA ALA A 244 -15.12 5.32 -11.57
C ALA A 244 -14.36 4.75 -12.79
N PHE A 245 -14.93 3.76 -13.49
CA PHE A 245 -14.32 3.20 -14.69
C PHE A 245 -14.22 4.22 -15.84
N ALA A 246 -15.31 4.98 -16.08
CA ALA A 246 -15.37 5.99 -17.13
C ALA A 246 -14.38 7.15 -16.91
N LYS A 247 -13.99 7.41 -15.65
CA LYS A 247 -13.02 8.46 -15.28
C LYS A 247 -11.56 8.01 -15.33
N LEU A 248 -11.27 6.75 -15.67
CA LEU A 248 -9.89 6.28 -15.81
C LEU A 248 -9.21 6.92 -17.03
N LYS A 249 -8.05 7.53 -16.81
CA LYS A 249 -7.18 8.06 -17.86
C LYS A 249 -6.45 6.91 -18.56
N PRO A 250 -6.05 7.01 -19.85
CA PRO A 250 -5.30 5.94 -20.54
C PRO A 250 -3.99 5.54 -19.83
N THR A 251 -3.38 6.49 -19.11
CA THR A 251 -2.18 6.26 -18.32
C THR A 251 -2.43 5.38 -17.09
N ASP A 252 -3.67 5.29 -16.59
CA ASP A 252 -4.00 4.42 -15.46
C ASP A 252 -3.69 2.96 -15.76
N SER A 253 -3.11 2.29 -14.75
CA SER A 253 -2.62 0.92 -14.88
C SER A 253 -3.73 -0.06 -15.27
N LYS A 254 -3.39 -1.06 -16.10
CA LYS A 254 -4.31 -2.17 -16.44
C LYS A 254 -4.93 -2.79 -15.18
N LYS A 255 -4.11 -2.96 -14.16
CA LYS A 255 -4.52 -3.44 -12.84
C LYS A 255 -5.64 -2.64 -12.20
N ARG A 256 -5.56 -1.32 -12.23
CA ARG A 256 -6.58 -0.41 -11.70
C ARG A 256 -7.92 -0.58 -12.43
N ARG A 257 -7.89 -0.79 -13.75
CA ARG A 257 -9.09 -1.15 -14.53
C ARG A 257 -9.65 -2.49 -14.09
N ALA A 258 -8.81 -3.51 -13.91
CA ALA A 258 -9.21 -4.84 -13.45
C ALA A 258 -9.82 -4.82 -12.04
N VAL A 259 -9.27 -4.04 -11.11
CA VAL A 259 -9.81 -3.84 -9.75
C VAL A 259 -11.21 -3.23 -9.81
N ILE A 260 -11.45 -2.25 -10.68
CA ILE A 260 -12.79 -1.65 -10.82
C ILE A 260 -13.79 -2.67 -11.40
N MET A 261 -13.37 -3.48 -12.38
CA MET A 261 -14.19 -4.58 -12.93
C MET A 261 -14.53 -5.64 -11.88
N SER A 262 -13.54 -6.10 -11.11
CA SER A 262 -13.81 -7.02 -9.98
C SER A 262 -14.69 -6.39 -8.91
N GLY A 263 -14.60 -5.08 -8.71
CA GLY A 263 -15.53 -4.35 -7.86
C GLY A 263 -16.96 -4.44 -8.38
N MET A 264 -17.18 -4.26 -9.68
CA MET A 264 -18.51 -4.40 -10.31
C MET A 264 -19.03 -5.82 -10.14
N ALA A 265 -18.17 -6.83 -10.33
CA ALA A 265 -18.52 -8.22 -10.10
C ALA A 265 -19.00 -8.49 -8.67
N SER A 266 -18.25 -8.02 -7.67
CA SER A 266 -18.63 -8.12 -6.26
C SER A 266 -19.99 -7.47 -5.99
N THR A 267 -20.26 -6.30 -6.58
CA THR A 267 -21.58 -5.64 -6.45
C THR A 267 -22.70 -6.44 -7.14
N MET A 268 -22.47 -6.99 -8.34
CA MET A 268 -23.45 -7.86 -9.03
C MET A 268 -23.72 -9.15 -8.24
N GLY A 269 -22.67 -9.72 -7.64
CA GLY A 269 -22.77 -10.85 -6.73
C GLY A 269 -23.68 -10.60 -5.55
N ALA A 270 -23.52 -9.44 -4.91
CA ALA A 270 -24.36 -9.02 -3.78
C ALA A 270 -25.83 -8.77 -4.19
N LEU A 271 -26.09 -8.44 -5.46
CA LEU A 271 -27.43 -8.37 -6.04
C LEU A 271 -28.02 -9.76 -6.41
N GLY A 272 -27.27 -10.84 -6.23
CA GLY A 272 -27.69 -12.19 -6.64
C GLY A 272 -27.49 -12.49 -8.13
N HIS A 273 -26.84 -11.62 -8.87
CA HIS A 273 -26.58 -11.79 -10.31
C HIS A 273 -25.23 -12.47 -10.56
N GLY A 274 -25.12 -13.75 -10.19
CA GLY A 274 -23.89 -14.54 -10.30
C GLY A 274 -23.27 -14.58 -11.70
N ASP A 275 -24.08 -14.73 -12.75
CA ASP A 275 -23.59 -14.75 -14.14
C ASP A 275 -22.96 -13.43 -14.57
N SER A 276 -23.62 -12.32 -14.21
CA SER A 276 -23.07 -10.99 -14.45
C SER A 276 -21.79 -10.75 -13.66
N ALA A 277 -21.69 -11.30 -12.44
CA ALA A 277 -20.46 -11.20 -11.66
C ALA A 277 -19.30 -11.94 -12.34
N ILE A 278 -19.53 -13.16 -12.82
CA ILE A 278 -18.56 -13.95 -13.59
C ILE A 278 -18.13 -13.17 -14.85
N TYR A 279 -19.06 -12.59 -15.60
CA TYR A 279 -18.75 -11.77 -16.78
C TYR A 279 -17.78 -10.61 -16.46
N TYR A 280 -18.00 -9.87 -15.38
CA TYR A 280 -17.10 -8.78 -15.01
C TYR A 280 -15.73 -9.29 -14.51
N LEU A 281 -15.67 -10.49 -13.94
CA LEU A 281 -14.41 -11.12 -13.54
C LEU A 281 -13.62 -11.62 -14.74
N ASP A 282 -14.29 -12.18 -15.75
CA ASP A 282 -13.67 -12.51 -17.04
C ASP A 282 -13.07 -11.25 -17.68
N LYS A 283 -13.80 -10.12 -17.65
CA LYS A 283 -13.27 -8.83 -18.11
C LYS A 283 -12.08 -8.34 -17.28
N ALA A 284 -12.08 -8.56 -15.98
CA ALA A 284 -10.93 -8.22 -15.14
C ALA A 284 -9.70 -9.07 -15.51
N ILE A 285 -9.88 -10.37 -15.76
CA ILE A 285 -8.84 -11.31 -16.17
C ILE A 285 -8.31 -11.01 -17.58
N GLU A 286 -9.18 -10.65 -18.53
CA GLU A 286 -8.79 -10.20 -19.87
C GLU A 286 -7.87 -8.97 -19.81
N ILE A 287 -8.16 -8.03 -18.90
CA ILE A 287 -7.38 -6.79 -18.73
C ILE A 287 -6.03 -7.07 -18.05
N ASP A 288 -6.04 -7.89 -17.00
CA ASP A 288 -4.88 -8.25 -16.21
C ASP A 288 -4.91 -9.76 -15.88
N PRO A 289 -4.29 -10.61 -16.72
CA PRO A 289 -4.26 -12.07 -16.52
C PRO A 289 -3.53 -12.51 -15.25
N ASP A 290 -2.75 -11.62 -14.62
CA ASP A 290 -2.03 -11.87 -13.37
C ASP A 290 -2.79 -11.34 -12.15
N PHE A 291 -4.01 -10.84 -12.33
CA PHE A 291 -4.83 -10.35 -11.22
C PHE A 291 -5.46 -11.51 -10.44
N SER A 292 -4.67 -12.07 -9.52
CA SER A 292 -5.02 -13.23 -8.69
C SER A 292 -6.38 -13.11 -7.98
N THR A 293 -6.72 -11.92 -7.47
CA THR A 293 -8.00 -11.66 -6.80
C THR A 293 -9.22 -11.89 -7.71
N ALA A 294 -9.12 -11.67 -9.02
CA ALA A 294 -10.24 -11.94 -9.93
C ALA A 294 -10.53 -13.44 -10.02
N TYR A 295 -9.51 -14.29 -10.11
CA TYR A 295 -9.67 -15.74 -10.09
C TYR A 295 -10.27 -16.23 -8.76
N TYR A 296 -9.80 -15.69 -7.63
CA TYR A 296 -10.37 -15.99 -6.31
C TYR A 296 -11.86 -15.65 -6.25
N ASN A 297 -12.22 -14.41 -6.57
CA ASN A 297 -13.61 -13.97 -6.56
C ASN A 297 -14.47 -14.79 -7.54
N GLN A 298 -13.93 -15.16 -8.69
CA GLN A 298 -14.63 -15.98 -9.67
C GLN A 298 -14.87 -17.38 -9.14
N SER A 299 -13.88 -17.98 -8.46
CA SER A 299 -14.04 -19.28 -7.80
C SER A 299 -15.22 -19.26 -6.82
N LEU A 300 -15.34 -18.23 -5.99
CA LEU A 300 -16.46 -18.08 -5.04
C LEU A 300 -17.81 -17.99 -5.76
N HIS A 301 -17.87 -17.40 -6.95
CA HIS A 301 -19.09 -17.38 -7.75
C HIS A 301 -19.46 -18.76 -8.31
N TYR A 302 -18.48 -19.56 -8.74
CA TYR A 302 -18.72 -20.94 -9.16
C TYR A 302 -19.17 -21.83 -7.98
N LEU A 303 -18.59 -21.63 -6.80
CA LEU A 303 -18.99 -22.35 -5.59
C LEU A 303 -20.44 -22.04 -5.20
N ARG A 304 -20.79 -20.75 -5.09
CA ARG A 304 -22.07 -20.32 -4.50
C ARG A 304 -23.24 -20.30 -5.47
N HIS A 305 -23.01 -19.88 -6.73
CA HIS A 305 -24.09 -19.62 -7.69
C HIS A 305 -24.21 -20.71 -8.75
N LYS A 306 -23.11 -21.40 -9.06
CA LYS A 306 -23.10 -22.51 -10.03
C LYS A 306 -23.08 -23.88 -9.39
N HIS A 307 -22.76 -23.96 -8.10
CA HIS A 307 -22.54 -25.22 -7.38
C HIS A 307 -21.52 -26.13 -8.11
N ASP A 308 -20.54 -25.52 -8.77
CA ASP A 308 -19.49 -26.19 -9.52
C ASP A 308 -18.19 -26.19 -8.71
N THR A 309 -18.05 -27.23 -7.89
CA THR A 309 -16.87 -27.38 -7.02
C THR A 309 -15.60 -27.67 -7.81
N THR A 310 -15.69 -28.28 -8.99
CA THR A 310 -14.52 -28.56 -9.84
C THR A 310 -13.92 -27.25 -10.33
N ARG A 311 -14.75 -26.39 -10.94
CA ARG A 311 -14.30 -25.10 -11.44
C ARG A 311 -13.85 -24.15 -10.33
N PHE A 312 -14.48 -24.23 -9.16
CA PHE A 312 -14.01 -23.54 -7.95
C PHE A 312 -12.56 -23.88 -7.61
N PHE A 313 -12.20 -25.17 -7.49
CA PHE A 313 -10.83 -25.56 -7.14
C PHE A 313 -9.81 -25.17 -8.21
N GLU A 314 -10.14 -25.31 -9.50
CA GLU A 314 -9.27 -24.88 -10.60
C GLU A 314 -8.94 -23.38 -10.54
N LEU A 315 -9.95 -22.54 -10.31
CA LEU A 315 -9.78 -21.09 -10.23
C LEU A 315 -9.07 -20.67 -8.95
N LEU A 316 -9.35 -21.34 -7.83
CA LEU A 316 -8.66 -21.08 -6.56
C LEU A 316 -7.17 -21.43 -6.65
N GLU A 317 -6.83 -22.59 -7.22
CA GLU A 317 -5.44 -22.99 -7.47
C GLU A 317 -4.73 -21.98 -8.38
N THR A 318 -5.40 -21.55 -9.46
CA THR A 318 -4.88 -20.50 -10.35
C THR A 318 -4.63 -19.20 -9.58
N SER A 319 -5.55 -18.81 -8.70
CA SER A 319 -5.40 -17.61 -7.87
C SER A 319 -4.16 -17.67 -6.98
N LEU A 320 -3.94 -18.80 -6.31
CA LEU A 320 -2.77 -19.02 -5.45
C LEU A 320 -1.46 -19.01 -6.25
N LEU A 321 -1.41 -19.68 -7.41
CA LEU A 321 -0.26 -19.63 -8.34
C LEU A 321 0.06 -18.19 -8.80
N LYS A 322 -0.96 -17.34 -8.93
CA LYS A 322 -0.82 -15.92 -9.29
C LYS A 322 -0.48 -15.03 -8.08
N GLY A 323 -0.17 -15.61 -6.92
CA GLY A 323 0.26 -14.89 -5.72
C GLY A 323 -0.87 -14.38 -4.84
N PHE A 324 -2.08 -14.94 -4.93
CA PHE A 324 -3.09 -14.70 -3.90
C PHE A 324 -2.63 -15.29 -2.57
N SER A 325 -2.75 -14.54 -1.48
CA SER A 325 -2.30 -15.02 -0.17
C SER A 325 -3.33 -15.98 0.43
N ALA A 326 -2.90 -17.22 0.71
CA ALA A 326 -3.71 -18.23 1.39
C ALA A 326 -4.22 -17.77 2.76
N ALA A 327 -3.55 -16.82 3.41
CA ALA A 327 -4.00 -16.23 4.68
C ALA A 327 -5.39 -15.56 4.58
N PHE A 328 -5.83 -15.13 3.39
CA PHE A 328 -7.18 -14.59 3.19
C PHE A 328 -8.25 -15.69 3.24
N ILE A 329 -7.93 -16.92 2.79
CA ILE A 329 -8.88 -18.03 2.76
C ILE A 329 -9.40 -18.35 4.17
N TYR A 330 -8.51 -18.35 5.16
CA TYR A 330 -8.86 -18.62 6.56
C TYR A 330 -9.74 -17.55 7.21
N ARG A 331 -9.81 -16.35 6.62
CA ARG A 331 -10.54 -15.19 7.16
C ARG A 331 -11.81 -14.88 6.37
N ASP A 332 -12.05 -15.63 5.31
CA ASP A 332 -13.22 -15.45 4.47
C ASP A 332 -14.33 -16.37 4.97
N ASP A 333 -15.38 -15.77 5.51
CA ASP A 333 -16.56 -16.49 6.01
C ASP A 333 -17.19 -17.35 4.91
N GLU A 334 -17.05 -16.98 3.62
CA GLU A 334 -17.55 -17.78 2.50
C GLU A 334 -16.79 -19.11 2.34
N MET A 335 -15.60 -19.23 2.93
CA MET A 335 -14.75 -20.41 2.86
C MET A 335 -14.91 -21.35 4.05
N GLU A 336 -15.62 -20.95 5.12
CA GLU A 336 -15.73 -21.71 6.38
C GLU A 336 -16.17 -23.17 6.12
N GLY A 337 -17.19 -23.36 5.29
CA GLY A 337 -17.69 -24.69 4.93
C GLY A 337 -16.71 -25.53 4.10
N MET A 338 -15.73 -24.91 3.44
CA MET A 338 -14.72 -25.58 2.62
C MET A 338 -13.42 -25.89 3.37
N LEU A 339 -13.16 -25.26 4.52
CA LEU A 339 -11.90 -25.42 5.26
C LEU A 339 -11.64 -26.86 5.74
N SER A 340 -12.70 -27.68 5.87
CA SER A 340 -12.60 -29.09 6.23
C SER A 340 -12.52 -30.05 5.04
N ASP A 341 -12.72 -29.57 3.80
CA ASP A 341 -12.60 -30.39 2.59
C ASP A 341 -11.13 -30.82 2.40
N GLN A 342 -10.89 -32.12 2.22
CA GLN A 342 -9.54 -32.67 2.08
C GLN A 342 -8.76 -32.05 0.91
N ARG A 343 -9.43 -31.68 -0.18
CA ARG A 343 -8.80 -30.99 -1.32
C ARG A 343 -8.38 -29.58 -0.96
N MET A 344 -9.18 -28.87 -0.15
CA MET A 344 -8.83 -27.54 0.35
C MET A 344 -7.60 -27.60 1.24
N VAL A 345 -7.59 -28.53 2.20
CA VAL A 345 -6.45 -28.72 3.11
C VAL A 345 -5.18 -29.05 2.33
N ALA A 346 -5.25 -29.96 1.36
CA ALA A 346 -4.12 -30.31 0.52
C ALA A 346 -3.63 -29.12 -0.33
N LEU A 347 -4.55 -28.35 -0.89
CA LEU A 347 -4.23 -27.19 -1.72
C LEU A 347 -3.51 -26.10 -0.90
N ILE A 348 -4.06 -25.71 0.25
CA ILE A 348 -3.45 -24.66 1.07
C ILE A 348 -2.08 -25.09 1.57
N ARG A 349 -1.95 -26.32 2.08
CA ARG A 349 -0.69 -26.85 2.59
C ARG A 349 0.44 -26.76 1.55
N ARG A 350 0.14 -27.07 0.28
CA ARG A 350 1.13 -26.97 -0.80
C ARG A 350 1.67 -25.55 -0.97
N PHE A 351 0.84 -24.53 -0.81
CA PHE A 351 1.22 -23.12 -0.95
C PHE A 351 1.73 -22.47 0.35
N GLU A 352 1.63 -23.15 1.49
CA GLU A 352 2.27 -22.70 2.74
C GLU A 352 3.69 -23.28 2.91
N GLU A 353 3.98 -24.41 2.24
CA GLU A 353 5.29 -25.08 2.27
C GLU A 353 6.27 -24.56 1.19
N GLU A 354 5.77 -23.80 0.20
CA GLU A 354 6.52 -23.13 -0.89
C GLU A 354 6.85 -21.66 -0.56
#